data_AF-A0A7Y0CVK3-F1
#
_entry.id   AF-A0A7Y0CVK3-F1
#
_cell.length_a   1.000
_cell.length_b   1.000
_cell.length_c   1.000
_cell.angle_alpha   90.00
_cell.angle_beta   90.00
_cell.angle_gamma   90.00
#
_symmetry.space_group_name_H-M   'P 1'
#
loop_
_entity.id
_entity.type
_entity.pdbx_description
1 polymer ?
#
loop_
_entity_poly.entity_id
_entity_poly.type
_entity_poly.pdbx_seq_one_letter_code
_entity_poly.pdbx_strand_id
1 'polypeptide(L)' 'RCEPDHVIPFSRGGPTAIWNLVAICKHHHRVKHEAGWTLTMTPDGHCTWTDPHHRHYATHPINHHELAA' A
#
# COMPACT_ATOMS: atom_id res chain seq x y z
N ARG A 1 6.91 -8.19 10.71
CA ARG A 1 5.47 -8.54 10.68
C ARG A 1 4.74 -7.51 9.83
N CYS A 2 3.93 -7.96 8.88
CA CYS A 2 3.06 -7.09 8.08
C CYS A 2 1.64 -7.13 8.64
N GLU A 3 0.94 -6.01 8.48
CA GLU A 3 -0.45 -5.81 8.90
C GLU A 3 -1.21 -5.19 7.71
N PRO A 4 -2.49 -5.54 7.52
CA PRO A 4 -3.30 -4.95 6.46
C PRO A 4 -3.56 -3.47 6.76
N ASP A 5 -3.36 -2.62 5.75
CA ASP A 5 -3.62 -1.18 5.80
C ASP A 5 -4.55 -0.78 4.65
N HIS A 6 -5.48 0.14 4.93
CA HIS A 6 -6.45 0.57 3.92
C HIS A 6 -5.85 1.61 2.96
N VAL A 7 -5.92 1.38 1.65
CA VAL A 7 -5.49 2.34 0.62
C VAL A 7 -6.35 3.60 0.69
N ILE A 8 -7.67 3.43 0.60
CA ILE A 8 -8.67 4.44 0.98
C ILE A 8 -8.94 4.28 2.47
N PRO A 9 -8.59 5.25 3.33
CA PRO A 9 -8.71 5.10 4.77
C PRO A 9 -10.11 4.69 5.21
N PHE A 10 -10.21 3.76 6.17
CA PHE A 10 -11.48 3.35 6.77
C PHE A 10 -12.26 4.55 7.36
N SER A 11 -11.53 5.49 7.99
CA SER A 11 -12.11 6.73 8.53
C SER A 11 -12.70 7.66 7.47
N ARG A 12 -12.38 7.46 6.19
CA ARG A 12 -12.94 8.17 5.04
C ARG A 12 -13.97 7.34 4.26
N GLY A 13 -14.48 6.27 4.86
CA GLY A 13 -15.47 5.37 4.25
C GLY A 13 -14.88 4.29 3.36
N GLY A 14 -13.56 4.06 3.38
CA GLY A 14 -12.94 2.97 2.64
C GLY A 14 -13.37 1.59 3.18
N PRO A 15 -13.83 0.65 2.34
CA PRO A 15 -14.29 -0.65 2.79
C PRO A 15 -13.11 -1.55 3.17
N THR A 16 -13.33 -2.49 4.08
CA THR A 16 -12.40 -3.61 4.30
C THR A 16 -12.61 -4.63 3.20
N ALA A 17 -11.84 -4.50 2.11
CA ALA A 17 -11.92 -5.35 0.93
C ALA A 17 -10.52 -5.58 0.35
N ILE A 18 -10.31 -6.71 -0.34
CA ILE A 18 -9.00 -7.11 -0.87
C ILE A 18 -8.38 -5.99 -1.73
N TRP A 19 -9.15 -5.39 -2.62
CA TRP A 19 -8.70 -4.30 -3.49
C TRP A 19 -8.38 -2.99 -2.74
N ASN A 20 -8.75 -2.88 -1.47
CA ASN A 20 -8.50 -1.72 -0.63
C ASN A 20 -7.48 -2.01 0.48
N LEU A 21 -6.86 -3.19 0.54
CA LEU A 21 -5.90 -3.54 1.59
C LEU A 21 -4.52 -3.80 0.99
N VAL A 22 -3.50 -3.19 1.59
CA VAL A 22 -2.08 -3.46 1.30
C VAL A 22 -1.40 -4.04 2.53
N ALA A 23 -0.49 -5.01 2.34
CA ALA A 23 0.26 -5.62 3.43
C ALA A 23 1.58 -4.86 3.66
N ILE A 24 1.62 -4.02 4.70
CA ILE A 24 2.79 -3.22 5.07
C ILE A 24 3.12 -3.37 6.55
N CYS A 25 4.36 -3.07 6.94
CA CYS A 25 4.76 -3.16 8.35
C CYS A 25 4.26 -1.94 9.14
N LYS A 26 4.19 -2.08 10.47
CA LYS A 26 3.75 -1.01 11.39
C LYS A 26 4.51 0.31 11.23
N HIS A 27 5.78 0.28 10.82
CA HIS A 27 6.54 1.49 10.52
C HIS A 27 5.94 2.24 9.33
N HIS A 28 5.67 1.55 8.22
CA HIS A 28 5.06 2.15 7.03
C HIS A 28 3.61 2.59 7.26
N HIS A 29 2.86 1.90 8.13
CA HIS A 29 1.52 2.37 8.56
C HIS A 29 1.64 3.78 9.14
N ARG A 30 2.55 3.99 10.09
CA ARG A 30 2.76 5.30 10.73
C ARG A 30 3.20 6.36 9.73
N VAL A 31 4.12 6.02 8.83
CA VAL A 31 4.58 6.94 7.78
C VAL A 31 3.42 7.43 6.91
N LYS A 32 2.50 6.53 6.52
CA LYS A 32 1.29 6.91 5.76
C LYS A 32 0.30 7.73 6.58
N HIS A 33 0.14 7.44 7.87
CA HIS A 33 -0.81 8.16 8.73
C HIS A 33 -0.32 9.54 9.20
N GLU A 34 0.96 9.68 9.50
CA GLU A 34 1.50 10.81 10.25
C GLU A 34 2.44 11.67 9.41
N ALA A 35 3.14 11.08 8.44
CA ALA A 35 4.22 11.76 7.73
C ALA A 35 3.84 12.26 6.34
N GLY A 36 2.55 12.27 5.97
CA GLY A 36 2.08 12.85 4.70
C GLY A 36 2.30 11.99 3.45
N TRP A 37 2.73 10.73 3.62
CA TRP A 37 2.85 9.79 2.51
C TRP A 37 1.46 9.34 2.05
N THR A 38 1.28 9.20 0.73
CA THR A 38 0.04 8.66 0.15
C THR A 38 0.32 7.44 -0.72
N LEU A 39 -0.71 6.64 -0.93
CA LEU A 39 -0.65 5.40 -1.69
C LEU A 39 -1.85 5.33 -2.63
N THR A 40 -1.60 4.98 -3.89
CA THR A 40 -2.63 4.46 -4.79
C THR A 40 -2.30 3.02 -5.16
N MET A 41 -3.33 2.22 -5.41
CA MET A 41 -3.18 0.81 -5.79
C MET A 41 -4.10 0.49 -6.96
N THR A 42 -3.56 -0.20 -7.96
CA THR A 42 -4.31 -0.71 -9.10
C THR A 42 -4.96 -2.07 -8.77
N PRO A 43 -5.92 -2.55 -9.57
CA PRO A 43 -6.59 -3.84 -9.31
C PRO A 43 -5.65 -5.06 -9.30
N ASP A 44 -4.52 -4.99 -9.99
CA ASP A 44 -3.46 -6.01 -10.05
C ASP A 44 -2.41 -5.84 -8.92
N GLY A 45 -2.60 -4.90 -8.00
CA GLY A 45 -1.78 -4.73 -6.82
C GLY A 45 -0.52 -3.88 -7.02
N HIS A 46 -0.33 -3.26 -8.17
CA HIS A 46 0.73 -2.27 -8.34
C HIS A 46 0.43 -1.04 -7.47
N CYS A 47 1.41 -0.67 -6.65
CA CYS A 47 1.31 0.39 -5.68
C CYS A 47 2.21 1.55 -6.09
N THR A 48 1.64 2.76 -6.13
CA THR A 48 2.41 4.01 -6.27
C THR A 48 2.39 4.74 -4.95
N TRP A 49 3.55 4.80 -4.30
CA TRP A 49 3.79 5.59 -3.11
C TRP A 49 4.18 7.00 -3.51
N THR A 50 3.56 8.00 -2.90
CA THR A 50 3.93 9.41 -3.08
C THR A 50 4.40 9.97 -1.76
N ASP A 51 5.64 10.45 -1.73
CA ASP A 51 6.20 11.10 -0.54
C ASP A 51 5.66 12.54 -0.37
N PRO A 52 5.92 13.20 0.77
CA PRO A 52 5.46 14.57 1.02
C PRO A 52 6.05 15.63 0.09
N HIS A 53 7.08 15.26 -0.67
CA HIS A 53 7.74 16.11 -1.67
C HIS A 53 7.30 15.76 -3.09
N HIS A 54 6.22 14.99 -3.23
CA HIS A 54 5.63 14.57 -4.51
C HIS A 54 6.53 13.66 -5.35
N ARG A 55 7.49 12.96 -4.73
CA ARG A 55 8.26 11.93 -5.43
C ARG A 55 7.47 10.63 -5.43
N HIS A 56 7.56 9.89 -6.53
CA HIS A 56 6.82 8.66 -6.73
C HIS A 56 7.73 7.44 -6.69
N TYR A 57 7.29 6.40 -5.98
CA TYR A 57 7.98 5.12 -5.88
C TYR A 57 6.99 4.00 -6.17
N ALA A 58 7.39 3.07 -7.04
CA ALA A 58 6.55 1.94 -7.41
C ALA A 58 6.97 0.68 -6.63
N THR A 59 5.98 -0.06 -6.13
CA THR A 59 6.15 -1.44 -5.68
C THR A 59 5.13 -2.31 -6.37
N HIS A 60 5.52 -3.50 -6.79
CA HIS A 60 4.65 -4.43 -7.51
C HIS A 60 4.71 -5.81 -6.86
N PRO A 61 3.62 -6.59 -6.92
CA PRO A 61 3.65 -7.98 -6.51
C PRO A 61 4.71 -8.72 -7.31
N ILE A 62 5.47 -9.58 -6.64
CA ILE A 62 6.33 -10.56 -7.31
C ILE A 62 5.58 -11.87 -7.41
N ASN A 63 5.53 -12.47 -8.60
CA ASN A 63 5.01 -13.82 -8.73
C ASN A 63 6.04 -14.83 -8.21
N HIS A 64 5.83 -15.32 -6.99
CA HIS A 64 6.75 -16.27 -6.35
C HIS A 64 6.70 -17.67 -6.98
N HIS A 65 5.63 -18.00 -7.71
CA HIS A 65 5.57 -19.26 -8.47
C HIS A 65 6.51 -19.23 -9.69
N GLU A 66 6.71 -18.06 -10.29
CA GLU A 66 7.60 -17.88 -11.44
C GLU A 66 9.08 -17.75 -11.06
N LEU A 67 9.38 -17.38 -9.80
CA LEU A 67 10.75 -17.26 -9.29
C LEU A 67 11.35 -18.58 -8.77
N ALA A 68 10.54 -19.62 -8.60
CA ALA A 68 10.94 -20.91 -8.05
C ALA A 68 11.08 -22.03 -9.11
N ALA A 69 10.89 -21.70 -10.40
CA ALA A 69 11.08 -22.59 -11.55
C ALA A 69 12.44 -22.33 -12.20
#